data_AF-A0A6A2XPR2-F1
#
_entry.id   AF-A0A6A2XPR2-F1
#
_cell.length_a   1.000
_cell.length_b   1.000
_cell.length_c   1.000
_cell.angle_alpha   90.00
_cell.angle_beta   90.00
_cell.angle_gamma   90.00
#
_symmetry.space_group_name_H-M   'P 1'
#
loop_
_entity.id
_entity.type
_entity.pdbx_description
1 polymer ?
#
loop_
_entity_poly.entity_id
_entity_poly.type
_entity_poly.pdbx_seq_one_letter_code
_entity_poly.pdbx_strand_id
1 'polypeptide(L)'
;MVGRISAKPGGKLEMGEAFVTENPSRPLPKLRNTTPESTRYEERTAPPGTLNVKQLHHIMLLHQGKADDHGGPLDVDRIAEKFRLDVAKVQTILQFISLPPEDNTKPKKPKQRTLTSIFSQVGFCV
;
A
#
# COMPACT_ATOMS: atom_id res chain seq x y z
N MET A 1 -8.87 -34.51 13.80
CA MET A 1 -8.75 -35.98 13.83
C MET A 1 -8.09 -36.41 12.53
N VAL A 2 -6.82 -36.84 12.57
CA VAL A 2 -6.05 -37.27 11.39
C VAL A 2 -6.26 -38.78 11.25
N GLY A 3 -6.61 -39.27 10.05
CA GLY A 3 -6.85 -40.69 9.80
C GLY A 3 -5.62 -41.54 10.15
N ARG A 4 -5.82 -42.70 10.81
CA ARG A 4 -4.76 -43.64 11.13
C ARG A 4 -4.43 -44.47 9.89
N ILE A 5 -3.18 -44.44 9.46
CA ILE A 5 -2.68 -45.32 8.38
C ILE A 5 -2.53 -46.72 9.00
N SER A 6 -3.18 -47.72 8.41
CA SER A 6 -3.08 -49.12 8.84
C SER A 6 -2.69 -50.00 7.67
N ALA A 7 -1.69 -50.85 7.84
CA ALA A 7 -1.39 -51.92 6.88
C ALA A 7 -1.93 -53.25 7.41
N LYS A 8 -2.47 -54.08 6.51
CA LYS A 8 -2.59 -55.52 6.78
C LYS A 8 -1.17 -56.12 6.87
N PRO A 9 -0.92 -57.13 7.70
CA PRO A 9 0.41 -57.76 7.79
C PRO A 9 0.83 -58.28 6.41
N GLY A 10 1.87 -57.69 5.83
CA GLY A 10 2.38 -57.98 4.48
C GLY A 10 1.70 -57.24 3.32
N GLY A 11 0.75 -56.33 3.58
CA GLY A 11 0.01 -55.56 2.57
C GLY A 11 0.49 -54.11 2.43
N LYS A 12 0.08 -53.45 1.35
CA LYS A 12 0.36 -52.02 1.12
C LYS A 12 -0.32 -51.15 2.18
N LEU A 13 0.25 -49.97 2.46
CA LEU A 13 -0.32 -49.03 3.41
C LEU A 13 -1.66 -48.50 2.86
N GLU A 14 -2.72 -48.58 3.67
CA GLU A 14 -4.07 -48.17 3.30
C GLU A 14 -4.58 -47.11 4.28
N MET A 15 -5.35 -46.15 3.78
CA MET A 15 -6.14 -45.20 4.59
C MET A 15 -7.60 -45.38 4.21
N GLY A 16 -8.38 -46.08 5.04
CA GLY A 16 -9.71 -46.54 4.64
C GLY A 16 -9.63 -47.54 3.48
N GLU A 17 -10.41 -47.34 2.42
CA GLU A 17 -10.39 -48.17 1.18
C GLU A 17 -9.38 -47.70 0.13
N ALA A 18 -8.64 -46.62 0.40
CA ALA A 18 -7.70 -46.04 -0.55
C ALA A 18 -6.27 -46.51 -0.28
N PHE A 19 -5.62 -47.04 -1.32
CA PHE A 19 -4.20 -47.37 -1.29
C PHE A 19 -3.35 -46.11 -1.17
N VAL A 20 -2.58 -46.01 -0.09
CA VAL A 20 -1.62 -44.93 0.11
C VAL A 20 -0.37 -45.27 -0.68
N THR A 21 -0.11 -44.50 -1.74
CA THR A 21 1.14 -44.63 -2.51
C THR A 21 2.21 -43.77 -1.84
N GLU A 22 3.34 -44.37 -1.47
CA GLU A 22 4.47 -43.67 -0.82
C GLU A 22 5.06 -42.57 -1.71
N ASN A 23 5.09 -42.80 -3.02
CA ASN A 23 5.56 -41.84 -4.02
C ASN A 23 4.39 -41.40 -4.92
N PRO A 24 3.82 -40.20 -4.73
CA PRO A 24 2.77 -39.72 -5.61
C PRO A 24 3.33 -39.53 -7.03
N SER A 25 2.65 -40.08 -8.05
CA SER A 25 2.96 -39.84 -9.47
C SER A 25 2.73 -38.37 -9.90
N ARG A 26 2.03 -37.59 -9.06
CA ARG A 26 1.80 -36.17 -9.28
C ARG A 26 3.06 -35.37 -8.98
N PRO A 27 3.47 -34.45 -9.86
CA PRO A 27 4.61 -33.58 -9.59
C PRO A 27 4.35 -32.74 -8.33
N LEU A 28 5.34 -32.69 -7.44
CA LEU A 28 5.27 -31.86 -6.23
C LEU A 28 5.11 -30.38 -6.59
N PRO A 29 4.40 -29.58 -5.76
CA PRO A 29 4.37 -28.13 -5.94
C PRO A 29 5.79 -27.57 -6.00
N LYS A 30 6.07 -26.74 -7.01
CA LYS A 30 7.39 -26.12 -7.17
C LYS A 30 7.68 -25.24 -5.95
N LEU A 31 8.83 -25.46 -5.31
CA LEU A 31 9.34 -24.55 -4.29
C LEU A 31 9.59 -23.18 -4.94
N ARG A 32 8.90 -22.15 -4.47
CA ARG A 32 9.08 -20.78 -4.98
C ARG A 32 10.27 -20.18 -4.26
N ASN A 33 11.38 -19.98 -4.98
CA ASN A 33 12.52 -19.23 -4.50
C ASN A 33 12.23 -17.73 -4.68
N THR A 34 11.46 -17.12 -3.78
CA THR A 34 11.30 -15.66 -3.73
C THR A 34 12.38 -15.10 -2.82
N THR A 35 13.36 -14.38 -3.36
CA THR A 35 14.24 -13.55 -2.53
C THR A 35 13.49 -12.26 -2.14
N PRO A 36 13.74 -11.67 -0.96
CA PRO A 36 13.06 -10.45 -0.54
C PRO A 36 13.38 -9.24 -1.44
N GLU A 37 14.51 -9.29 -2.14
CA GLU A 37 14.99 -8.22 -3.03
C GLU A 37 14.45 -8.35 -4.47
N SER A 38 14.09 -9.56 -4.92
CA SER A 38 13.74 -9.82 -6.31
C SER A 38 12.23 -9.99 -6.52
N THR A 39 11.46 -8.93 -6.31
CA THR A 39 10.07 -8.94 -6.78
C THR A 39 10.09 -8.79 -8.30
N ARG A 40 9.65 -9.82 -9.05
CA ARG A 40 9.60 -9.85 -10.54
C ARG A 40 8.96 -8.61 -11.19
N TYR A 41 8.19 -7.86 -10.40
CA TYR A 41 7.46 -6.68 -10.84
C TYR A 41 8.22 -5.37 -10.67
N GLU A 42 9.22 -5.30 -9.78
CA GLU A 42 9.98 -4.07 -9.51
C GLU A 42 11.01 -3.76 -10.60
N GLU A 43 11.60 -4.78 -11.20
CA GLU A 43 12.57 -4.64 -12.30
C GLU A 43 11.91 -4.48 -13.66
N ARG A 44 10.59 -4.68 -13.76
CA ARG A 44 9.89 -4.56 -15.03
C ARG A 44 9.86 -3.11 -15.47
N THR A 45 10.62 -2.80 -16.53
CA THR A 45 10.63 -1.47 -17.12
C THR A 45 9.21 -1.04 -17.51
N ALA A 46 8.75 0.06 -16.93
CA ALA A 46 7.48 0.66 -17.26
C ALA A 46 7.58 1.33 -18.65
N PRO A 47 6.48 1.38 -19.43
CA PRO A 47 6.44 2.18 -20.64
C PRO A 47 6.69 3.67 -20.33
N PRO A 48 7.23 4.44 -21.28
CA PRO A 48 7.48 5.86 -21.07
C PRO A 48 6.18 6.59 -20.71
N GLY A 49 6.22 7.40 -19.65
CA GLY A 49 5.05 8.09 -19.11
C GLY A 49 4.36 7.39 -17.94
N THR A 50 4.79 6.19 -17.56
CA THR A 50 4.29 5.45 -16.39
C THR A 50 5.39 5.28 -15.34
N LEU A 51 5.01 5.29 -14.05
CA LEU A 51 5.94 5.04 -12.95
C LEU A 51 6.05 3.55 -12.64
N ASN A 52 7.28 3.09 -12.44
CA ASN A 52 7.58 1.75 -11.93
C ASN A 52 7.45 1.70 -10.39
N VAL A 53 7.21 0.53 -9.82
CA VAL A 53 7.17 0.28 -8.37
C VAL A 53 8.46 0.75 -7.68
N LYS A 54 9.63 0.47 -8.29
CA LYS A 54 10.92 0.95 -7.77
C LYS A 54 10.99 2.48 -7.72
N GLN A 55 10.41 3.16 -8.70
CA GLN A 55 10.37 4.63 -8.74
C GLN A 55 9.38 5.19 -7.69
N LEU A 56 8.24 4.53 -7.50
CA LEU A 56 7.28 4.89 -6.43
C LEU A 56 7.90 4.74 -5.05
N HIS A 57 8.61 3.64 -4.80
CA HIS A 57 9.35 3.45 -3.56
C HIS A 57 10.43 4.51 -3.37
N HIS A 58 11.16 4.86 -4.45
CA HIS A 58 12.15 5.94 -4.40
C HIS A 58 11.52 7.27 -4.03
N ILE A 59 10.39 7.65 -4.64
CA ILE A 59 9.62 8.87 -4.30
C ILE A 59 9.30 8.93 -2.81
N MET A 60 8.85 7.82 -2.24
CA MET A 60 8.57 7.72 -0.80
C MET A 60 9.83 7.96 0.04
N LEU A 61 10.96 7.36 -0.36
CA LEU A 61 12.24 7.55 0.34
C LEU A 61 12.77 8.98 0.23
N LEU A 62 12.57 9.67 -0.91
CA LEU A 62 12.97 11.08 -1.05
C LEU A 62 12.18 11.94 -0.07
N HIS A 63 10.87 11.73 0.00
CA HIS A 63 9.99 12.49 0.90
C HIS A 63 10.34 12.23 2.38
N GLN A 64 10.73 11.00 2.73
CA GLN A 64 11.18 10.67 4.08
C GLN A 64 12.62 11.12 4.39
N GLY A 65 13.39 11.51 3.38
CA GLY A 65 14.81 11.85 3.51
C GLY A 65 15.72 10.64 3.80
N LYS A 66 15.27 9.44 3.44
CA LYS A 66 16.02 8.17 3.60
C LYS A 66 16.63 7.68 2.30
N ALA A 67 16.52 8.45 1.23
CA ALA A 67 17.06 8.07 -0.05
C ALA A 67 18.58 8.25 -0.05
N ASP A 68 19.29 7.28 -0.62
CA ASP A 68 20.76 7.29 -0.69
C ASP A 68 21.30 8.47 -1.51
N ASP A 69 20.50 8.98 -2.46
CA ASP A 69 20.92 10.04 -3.38
C ASP A 69 20.94 11.45 -2.73
N HIS A 70 20.33 11.68 -1.56
CA HIS A 70 20.21 13.02 -0.95
C HIS A 70 20.03 12.98 0.57
N GLY A 71 20.76 13.85 1.26
CA GLY A 71 20.68 14.00 2.71
C GLY A 71 19.53 14.92 3.13
N GLY A 72 18.33 14.35 3.27
CA GLY A 72 17.19 15.00 3.93
C GLY A 72 15.87 14.96 3.16
N PRO A 73 14.75 15.32 3.82
CA PRO A 73 13.42 15.31 3.21
C PRO A 73 13.36 16.24 2.00
N LEU A 74 12.94 15.71 0.85
CA LEU A 74 12.77 16.49 -0.36
C LEU A 74 11.31 16.95 -0.50
N ASP A 75 11.14 18.22 -0.88
CA ASP A 75 9.81 18.81 -1.10
C ASP A 75 9.12 18.25 -2.35
N VAL A 76 7.79 18.27 -2.36
CA VAL A 76 6.93 17.67 -3.41
C VAL A 76 7.24 18.28 -4.78
N ASP A 77 7.47 19.58 -4.84
CA ASP A 77 7.76 20.29 -6.10
C ASP A 77 9.09 19.83 -6.70
N ARG A 78 10.12 19.64 -5.86
CA ARG A 78 11.43 19.14 -6.29
C ARG A 78 11.38 17.68 -6.73
N ILE A 79 10.54 16.88 -6.08
CA ILE A 79 10.26 15.50 -6.50
C ILE A 79 9.59 15.50 -7.88
N ALA A 80 8.62 16.38 -8.10
CA ALA A 80 7.91 16.52 -9.38
C ALA A 80 8.86 16.88 -10.52
N GLU A 81 9.81 17.80 -10.30
CA GLU A 81 10.85 18.14 -11.27
C GLU A 81 11.77 16.95 -11.61
N LYS A 82 12.23 16.19 -10.60
CA LYS A 82 13.14 15.05 -10.78
C LYS A 82 12.51 13.95 -11.65
N PHE A 83 11.23 13.68 -11.46
CA PHE A 83 10.51 12.63 -12.19
C PHE A 83 9.68 13.14 -13.37
N ARG A 84 9.69 14.46 -13.64
CA ARG A 84 8.87 15.12 -14.66
C ARG A 84 7.38 14.79 -14.52
N LEU A 85 6.90 14.83 -13.28
CA LEU A 85 5.52 14.56 -12.92
C LEU A 85 4.79 15.86 -12.60
N ASP A 86 3.47 15.80 -12.64
CA ASP A 86 2.62 16.87 -12.12
C ASP A 86 2.56 16.78 -10.58
N VAL A 87 2.55 17.94 -9.91
CA VAL A 87 2.60 18.05 -8.44
C VAL A 87 1.39 17.34 -7.81
N ALA A 88 0.21 17.48 -8.42
CA ALA A 88 -1.01 16.82 -7.95
C ALA A 88 -0.87 15.29 -7.95
N LYS A 89 -0.15 14.71 -8.93
CA LYS A 89 0.10 13.27 -8.99
C LYS A 89 1.04 12.82 -7.88
N VAL A 90 2.08 13.60 -7.58
CA VAL A 90 3.02 13.27 -6.48
C VAL A 90 2.30 13.30 -5.13
N GLN A 91 1.46 14.31 -4.88
CA GLN A 91 0.64 14.36 -3.66
C GLN A 91 -0.30 13.16 -3.54
N THR A 92 -0.95 12.80 -4.65
CA THR A 92 -1.84 11.64 -4.72
C THR A 92 -1.09 10.34 -4.42
N ILE A 93 0.11 10.18 -4.99
CA ILE A 93 0.99 9.03 -4.72
C ILE A 93 1.35 8.97 -3.24
N LEU A 94 1.77 10.08 -2.63
CA LEU A 94 2.12 10.12 -1.21
C LEU A 94 0.92 9.77 -0.32
N GLN A 95 -0.27 10.26 -0.65
CA GLN A 95 -1.51 9.95 0.06
C GLN A 95 -1.88 8.46 -0.01
N PHE A 96 -1.69 7.81 -1.17
CA PHE A 96 -2.00 6.39 -1.34
C PHE A 96 -0.92 5.45 -0.82
N ILE A 97 0.33 5.90 -0.75
CA ILE A 97 1.43 5.12 -0.15
C ILE A 97 1.36 5.18 1.38
N SER A 98 0.96 6.32 1.95
CA SER A 98 0.58 6.34 3.37
C SER A 98 -0.64 5.44 3.55
N LEU A 99 -0.61 4.62 4.61
CA LEU A 99 -1.73 3.77 5.09
C LEU A 99 -3.11 4.43 4.86
N PRO A 100 -4.18 3.63 4.63
CA PRO A 100 -5.49 4.13 4.26
C PRO A 100 -5.86 5.31 5.17
N PRO A 101 -6.27 6.46 4.59
CA PRO A 101 -6.56 7.63 5.38
C PRO A 101 -7.69 7.26 6.34
N GLU A 102 -7.38 7.21 7.64
CA GLU A 102 -8.38 7.20 8.69
C GLU A 102 -9.33 8.37 8.38
N ASP A 103 -10.61 8.04 8.17
CA ASP A 103 -11.64 9.00 7.76
C ASP A 103 -11.56 10.26 8.61
N ASN A 104 -11.08 11.37 8.03
CA ASN A 104 -11.13 12.69 8.64
C ASN A 104 -12.58 13.23 8.59
N THR A 105 -13.55 12.45 9.04
CA THR A 105 -14.92 12.88 9.27
C THR A 105 -15.04 13.50 10.66
N LYS A 106 -14.31 14.59 10.90
CA LYS A 106 -14.69 15.52 11.98
C LYS A 106 -15.70 16.50 11.39
N PRO A 107 -17.00 16.38 11.67
CA PRO A 107 -17.96 17.39 11.22
C PRO A 107 -17.57 18.73 11.82
N LYS A 108 -17.27 19.71 10.95
CA LYS A 108 -17.13 21.12 11.34
C LYS A 108 -18.42 21.55 12.01
N LYS A 109 -18.37 21.84 13.32
CA LYS A 109 -19.49 22.50 14.01
C LYS A 109 -19.74 23.85 13.34
N PRO A 110 -20.97 24.17 12.92
CA PRO A 110 -21.27 25.45 12.31
C PRO A 110 -21.00 26.58 13.31
N LYS A 111 -20.28 27.59 12.83
CA LYS A 111 -19.98 28.84 13.54
C LYS A 111 -21.30 29.51 13.89
N GLN A 112 -21.66 29.53 15.18
CA GLN A 112 -22.82 30.28 15.66
C GLN A 112 -22.60 31.75 15.27
N ARG A 113 -23.43 32.22 14.33
CA ARG A 113 -23.53 33.64 14.01
C ARG A 113 -24.18 34.32 15.21
N THR A 114 -23.39 35.03 16.02
CA THR A 114 -23.92 35.96 17.01
C THR A 114 -24.54 37.14 16.26
N LEU A 115 -25.86 37.11 16.11
CA LEU A 115 -26.67 38.26 15.68
C LEU A 115 -26.80 39.23 16.85
N THR A 116 -25.79 40.07 17.08
CA THR A 116 -25.92 41.24 17.98
C THR A 116 -25.04 42.37 17.48
N SER A 117 -25.57 43.15 16.54
CA SER A 117 -25.24 44.58 16.35
C SER A 117 -26.18 45.17 15.29
N ILE A 118 -27.49 45.11 15.55
CA ILE A 118 -28.47 46.00 14.95
C ILE A 118 -28.96 46.84 16.14
N PHE A 119 -28.89 48.18 16.03
CA PHE A 119 -29.06 49.22 17.05
C PHE A 119 -27.77 49.84 17.61
N SER A 120 -27.07 50.65 16.79
CA SER A 120 -26.47 51.91 17.25
C SER A 120 -26.01 52.77 16.06
N GLN A 121 -26.92 53.14 15.15
CA GLN A 121 -26.62 54.22 14.19
C GLN A 121 -27.84 54.75 13.45
N VAL A 122 -28.86 55.23 14.16
CA VAL A 122 -29.81 56.18 13.57
C VAL A 122 -30.29 57.19 14.63
N GLY A 123 -29.84 58.44 14.49
CA GLY A 123 -30.63 59.64 14.79
C GLY A 123 -30.74 60.12 16.23
N PHE A 124 -29.77 60.93 16.69
CA PHE A 124 -30.05 62.01 17.63
C PHE A 124 -29.57 63.32 16.99
N CYS A 125 -30.52 64.10 16.48
CA CYS A 125 -30.32 65.42 15.90
C CYS A 125 -31.62 66.19 16.13
N VAL A 126 -31.77 66.80 17.31
CA VAL A 126 -32.39 68.11 17.63
C VAL A 126 -31.84 68.53 19.00
#